data_AF-A0A1E5CL76-F1
#
_entry.id   AF-A0A1E5CL76-F1
#
_cell.length_a   1.000
_cell.length_b   1.000
_cell.length_c   1.000
_cell.angle_alpha   90.00
_cell.angle_beta   90.00
_cell.angle_gamma   90.00
#
_symmetry.space_group_name_H-M   'P 1'
#
loop_
_entity.id
_entity.type
_entity.pdbx_description
1 polymer ?
#
loop_
_entity_poly.entity_id
_entity_poly.type
_entity_poly.pdbx_seq_one_letter_code
_entity_poly.pdbx_strand_id
1 'polypeptide(L)' 'MQCIGISSDNTLYAVDGESCAYVLLEQANYQSFVDGSALTIDPELYTTVSGWILFSFVSGHVLGRILKGFGKG' A
#
# COMPACT_ATOMS: atom_id res chain seq x y z
N MET A 1 7.50 8.83 -19.45
CA MET A 1 7.74 9.66 -18.25
C MET A 1 8.91 10.55 -18.56
N GLN A 2 8.85 11.85 -18.29
CA GLN A 2 9.91 12.78 -18.69
C GLN A 2 11.01 12.77 -17.61
N CYS A 3 12.14 12.15 -17.94
CA CYS A 3 13.27 12.03 -17.03
C CYS A 3 14.21 13.22 -17.15
N ILE A 4 14.97 13.50 -16.09
CA ILE A 4 15.96 14.56 -16.08
C ILE A 4 17.35 13.99 -15.77
N GLY A 5 18.29 14.30 -16.65
CA GLY A 5 19.72 14.09 -16.45
C GLY A 5 20.40 15.37 -15.97
N ILE A 6 21.51 15.20 -15.26
CA ILE A 6 22.38 16.30 -14.82
C ILE A 6 23.70 16.15 -15.57
N SER A 7 24.07 17.18 -16.34
CA SER A 7 25.33 17.19 -17.10
C SER A 7 26.51 17.60 -16.19
N SER A 8 27.74 17.37 -16.64
CA SER A 8 28.96 17.72 -15.90
C SER A 8 29.13 19.22 -15.65
N ASP A 9 28.47 20.06 -16.45
CA ASP A 9 28.35 21.51 -16.31
C ASP A 9 27.14 21.95 -15.46
N ASN A 10 26.50 21.02 -14.75
CA ASN A 10 25.40 21.26 -13.82
C ASN A 10 24.09 21.75 -14.48
N THR A 11 23.96 21.58 -15.79
CA THR A 11 22.72 21.83 -16.54
C THR A 11 21.77 20.64 -16.49
N LEU A 12 20.47 20.95 -16.45
CA LEU A 12 19.40 19.96 -16.46
C LEU A 12 18.93 19.74 -17.90
N TYR A 13 18.78 18.48 -18.31
CA TYR A 13 18.28 18.13 -19.63
C TYR A 13 17.29 16.99 -19.57
N ALA A 14 16.30 17.02 -20.46
CA ALA A 14 15.32 15.94 -20.58
C ALA A 14 15.99 14.70 -21.20
N VAL A 15 15.72 13.53 -20.62
CA VAL A 15 16.19 12.23 -21.08
C VAL A 15 14.98 11.36 -21.33
N ASP A 16 15.01 10.60 -22.42
CA ASP A 16 14.07 9.51 -22.66
C ASP A 16 14.74 8.19 -22.26
N GLY A 17 14.19 7.51 -21.26
CA GLY A 17 14.73 6.25 -20.75
C GLY A 17 13.81 5.56 -19.75
N GLU A 18 13.91 4.24 -19.66
CA GLU A 18 13.07 3.42 -18.76
C GLU A 18 13.57 3.45 -17.30
N SER A 19 14.85 3.74 -17.06
CA SER A 19 15.46 3.82 -15.73
C SER A 19 15.81 5.28 -15.39
N CYS A 20 14.99 5.90 -14.56
CA CYS A 20 15.03 7.32 -14.28
C CYS A 20 15.61 7.60 -12.90
N ALA A 21 16.73 8.31 -12.81
CA ALA A 21 17.30 8.71 -11.52
C ALA A 21 16.58 9.94 -10.92
N TYR A 22 16.11 10.84 -11.77
CA TYR A 22 15.43 12.07 -11.36
C TYR A 22 14.22 12.36 -12.26
N VAL A 23 13.10 12.71 -11.63
CA VAL A 23 11.85 13.08 -12.30
C VAL A 23 11.49 14.51 -11.89
N LEU A 24 11.07 15.33 -12.85
CA LEU A 24 10.50 16.65 -12.57
C LEU A 24 9.07 16.49 -12.07
N LEU A 25 8.80 17.03 -10.89
CA LEU A 25 7.45 17.16 -10.36
C LEU A 25 7.10 18.63 -10.19
N GLU A 26 5.86 18.97 -10.52
CA GLU A 26 5.28 20.26 -10.16
C GLU A 26 5.14 20.36 -8.64
N GLN A 27 5.30 21.56 -8.08
CA GLN A 27 5.30 21.78 -6.63
C GLN A 27 3.99 21.30 -5.96
N ALA A 28 2.83 21.44 -6.63
CA ALA A 28 1.56 20.94 -6.14
C ALA A 28 1.52 19.39 -6.02
N ASN A 29 2.15 18.69 -6.98
CA ASN A 29 2.29 17.23 -6.93
C ASN A 29 3.31 16.81 -5.87
N TYR A 30 4.40 17.55 -5.73
CA TYR A 30 5.38 17.32 -4.66
C TYR A 30 4.75 17.43 -3.27
N GLN A 31 3.94 18.47 -3.03
CA GLN A 31 3.22 18.60 -1.76
C GLN A 31 2.27 17.44 -1.51
N SER A 32 1.54 16.98 -2.54
CA SER A 32 0.69 15.79 -2.42
C SER A 32 1.48 14.50 -2.09
N PHE A 33 2.73 14.39 -2.56
CA PHE A 33 3.63 13.27 -2.24
C PHE A 33 4.25 13.39 -0.83
N VAL A 34 4.66 14.60 -0.42
CA VAL A 34 5.27 14.86 0.90
C VAL A 34 4.23 14.86 2.01
N ASP A 35 3.05 15.42 1.76
CA ASP A 35 1.86 15.34 2.62
C ASP A 35 1.19 13.95 2.52
N GLY A 36 1.79 13.02 1.76
CA GLY A 36 1.45 11.61 1.60
C GLY A 36 1.48 10.75 2.88
N SER A 37 1.17 11.36 4.03
CA SER A 37 0.57 10.69 5.19
C SER A 37 -0.79 10.06 4.87
N ALA A 38 -1.33 10.25 3.67
CA ALA A 38 -2.52 9.55 3.21
C ALA A 38 -2.14 8.16 2.68
N LEU A 39 -1.70 7.26 3.57
CA LEU A 39 -2.04 5.84 3.41
C LEU A 39 -3.56 5.77 3.61
N THR A 40 -4.33 6.21 2.60
CA THR A 40 -5.78 6.15 2.60
C THR A 40 -6.12 4.68 2.47
N ILE A 41 -6.14 3.98 3.61
CA ILE A 41 -6.58 2.60 3.67
C ILE A 41 -8.00 2.62 3.15
N ASP A 42 -8.17 1.99 1.99
CA ASP A 42 -9.48 1.88 1.37
C ASP A 42 -10.45 1.28 2.39
N PRO A 43 -11.56 1.96 2.71
CA PRO A 43 -12.47 1.53 3.76
C PRO A 43 -13.12 0.18 3.42
N GLU A 44 -13.28 -0.14 2.14
CA GLU A 44 -13.77 -1.43 1.65
C GLU A 44 -12.74 -2.54 1.92
N LEU A 45 -11.45 -2.25 1.67
CA LEU A 45 -10.37 -3.19 1.98
C LEU A 45 -10.24 -3.43 3.50
N TYR A 46 -10.32 -2.37 4.31
CA TYR A 46 -10.28 -2.48 5.77
C TYR A 46 -11.43 -3.33 6.33
N THR A 47 -12.65 -3.06 5.88
CA THR A 47 -13.85 -3.80 6.32
C THR A 47 -13.84 -5.25 5.86
N THR A 48 -13.37 -5.52 4.65
CA THR A 48 -13.23 -6.88 4.13
C THR A 48 -12.22 -7.67 4.95
N VAL A 49 -11.01 -7.16 5.12
CA VAL A 49 -9.94 -7.86 5.85
C VAL A 49 -10.34 -8.09 7.32
N SER A 50 -10.83 -7.06 8.00
CA SER A 50 -11.29 -7.19 9.38
C SER A 50 -12.49 -8.13 9.53
N GLY A 51 -13.43 -8.11 8.58
CA GLY A 51 -14.58 -9.01 8.53
C GLY A 51 -14.17 -10.47 8.39
N TRP A 52 -13.25 -10.78 7.46
CA TRP A 52 -12.73 -12.15 7.29
C TRP A 52 -11.92 -12.63 8.49
N ILE A 53 -11.16 -11.75 9.15
CA ILE A 53 -10.42 -12.09 10.38
C ILE A 53 -11.40 -12.42 11.51
N LEU A 54 -12.42 -11.58 11.72
CA LEU A 54 -13.45 -11.82 12.74
C LEU A 54 -14.22 -13.10 12.47
N PHE A 55 -14.62 -13.34 11.22
CA PHE A 55 -15.29 -14.57 10.81
C PHE A 55 -14.41 -15.80 11.05
N SER A 56 -13.13 -15.73 10.69
CA SER A 56 -12.16 -16.80 10.93
C SER A 56 -11.96 -17.07 12.43
N PHE A 57 -11.90 -16.02 13.25
CA PHE A 57 -11.76 -16.13 14.70
C PHE A 57 -13.00 -16.75 15.34
N VAL A 58 -14.20 -16.29 14.98
CA VAL A 58 -15.47 -16.80 15.51
C VAL A 58 -15.71 -18.23 15.04
N SER A 59 -15.50 -18.52 13.76
CA SER A 59 -15.65 -19.89 13.23
C SER A 59 -14.67 -20.87 13.87
N GLY A 60 -13.40 -20.49 14.03
CA GLY A 60 -12.40 -21.28 14.76
C GLY A 60 -12.76 -21.51 16.23
N HIS A 61 -13.29 -20.48 16.90
CA HIS A 61 -13.73 -20.59 18.30
C HIS A 61 -14.94 -21.53 18.46
N VAL A 62 -15.93 -21.42 17.57
CA VAL A 62 -17.13 -22.27 17.58
C VAL A 62 -16.79 -23.71 17.19
N LEU A 63 -15.99 -23.92 16.14
CA LEU A 63 -15.50 -25.24 15.75
C LEU A 63 -14.68 -25.89 16.87
N GLY A 64 -13.83 -25.12 17.55
CA GLY A 64 -13.09 -25.58 18.72
C GLY A 64 -13.99 -26.05 19.87
N ARG A 65 -15.12 -25.36 20.11
CA ARG A 65 -16.11 -25.79 21.12
C ARG A 65 -16.87 -27.04 20.71
N ILE A 66 -17.24 -27.16 19.44
CA ILE A 66 -17.95 -28.33 18.91
C ILE A 66 -17.04 -29.58 18.98
N LEU A 67 -15.81 -29.47 18.49
CA LEU A 67 -14.83 -30.56 18.57
C LEU A 67 -14.53 -30.95 20.03
N LYS A 68 -14.45 -29.98 20.95
CA LYS A 68 -14.27 -30.25 22.39
C LYS A 68 -15.50 -30.92 23.03
N GLY A 69 -16.70 -30.67 22.52
CA GLY A 69 -17.92 -31.35 22.95
C GLY A 69 -17.99 -32.80 22.46
N PHE A 70 -17.54 -33.07 21.23
CA PHE A 70 -17.52 -34.42 20.66
C PHE A 70 -16.35 -35.30 21.15
N GLY A 71 -15.22 -34.70 21.54
CA GLY A 71 -14.06 -35.43 22.11
C GLY A 71 -14.20 -35.77 23.60
N LYS A 72 -15.39 -35.58 24.19
CA LYS A 72 -15.68 -35.85 25.60
C LYS A 72 -16.66 -37.03 25.76
N GLY A 73 -16.50 -38.01 24.88
CA GLY A 73 -17.02 -39.38 25.01
C GLY A 73 -15.90 -40.34 25.35
#